data_AF-A0A2S9GQ15-F1
#
_entry.id   AF-A0A2S9GQ15-F1
#
_cell.length_a   1.000
_cell.length_b   1.000
_cell.length_c   1.000
_cell.angle_alpha   90.00
_cell.angle_beta   90.00
_cell.angle_gamma   90.00
#
_symmetry.space_group_name_H-M   'P 1'
#
loop_
_entity.id
_entity.type
_entity.pdbx_description
1 polymer ?
#
loop_
_entity_poly.entity_id
_entity_poly.type
_entity_poly.pdbx_seq_one_letter_code
_entity_poly.pdbx_strand_id
1 'polypeptide(L)' 'VEVRATSGDNHLGGDDWDDRIVEWLVDKFKSTAGIDLTKDKMAMQRLREAAEKAKIELSSSQSTSINLPYITV' A
#
# COMPACT_ATOMS: atom_id res chain seq x y z
N VAL A 1 37.66 6.94 -5.03
CA VAL A 1 36.34 7.32 -5.56
C VAL A 1 35.95 8.62 -4.88
N GLU A 2 35.53 9.64 -5.62
CA GLU A 2 35.20 10.96 -5.08
C GLU A 2 33.87 11.45 -5.65
N VAL A 3 32.95 11.87 -4.79
CA VAL A 3 31.61 12.33 -5.16
C VAL A 3 31.67 13.84 -5.43
N ARG A 4 31.26 14.27 -6.62
CA ARG A 4 31.32 15.69 -7.04
C ARG A 4 30.09 16.50 -6.65
N ALA A 5 28.91 15.87 -6.56
CA ALA A 5 27.66 16.45 -6.08
C ALA A 5 26.67 15.32 -5.73
N THR A 6 25.75 15.59 -4.81
CA THR A 6 24.64 14.69 -4.48
C THR A 6 23.36 15.50 -4.26
N SER A 7 22.22 14.93 -4.64
CA SER A 7 20.88 15.47 -4.44
C SER A 7 19.92 14.31 -4.19
N GLY A 8 18.90 14.53 -3.38
CA GLY A 8 17.91 13.50 -3.05
C GLY A 8 16.82 14.07 -2.14
N ASP A 9 15.82 13.23 -1.86
CA ASP A 9 14.76 13.52 -0.91
C ASP A 9 14.77 12.45 0.19
N ASN A 10 14.92 12.87 1.44
CA ASN A 10 14.96 11.98 2.60
C ASN A 10 13.57 11.49 3.03
N HIS A 11 12.50 12.01 2.41
CA HIS A 11 11.12 11.63 2.71
C HIS A 11 10.48 10.81 1.58
N LEU A 12 11.20 10.57 0.46
CA LEU A 12 10.70 9.77 -0.65
C LEU A 12 11.29 8.36 -0.59
N GLY A 13 10.42 7.35 -0.54
CA GLY A 13 10.83 5.96 -0.41
C GLY A 13 9.76 4.96 -0.84
N GLY A 14 9.95 3.71 -0.38
CA GLY A 14 9.04 2.60 -0.65
C GLY A 14 7.66 2.78 -0.02
N ASP A 15 7.62 3.47 1.13
CA ASP A 15 6.41 3.74 1.91
C ASP A 15 5.41 4.63 1.15
N ASP A 16 5.88 5.60 0.37
CA ASP A 16 4.99 6.46 -0.43
C ASP A 16 4.18 5.64 -1.42
N TRP A 17 4.81 4.63 -2.04
CA TRP A 17 4.15 3.74 -2.98
C TRP A 17 3.14 2.82 -2.28
N ASP A 18 3.49 2.33 -1.07
CA ASP A 18 2.57 1.52 -0.26
C ASP A 18 1.35 2.34 0.15
N ASP A 19 1.56 3.58 0.60
CA ASP A 19 0.49 4.49 1.00
C ASP A 19 -0.48 4.79 -0.16
N ARG A 20 0.03 4.97 -1.39
CA ARG A 20 -0.82 5.14 -2.58
C ARG A 20 -1.66 3.91 -2.91
N ILE A 21 -1.10 2.71 -2.74
CA ILE A 21 -1.83 1.47 -2.96
C ILE A 21 -2.89 1.28 -1.87
N VAL A 22 -2.56 1.58 -0.61
CA VAL A 22 -3.50 1.52 0.52
C VAL A 22 -4.67 2.47 0.31
N GLU A 23 -4.42 3.73 -0.05
CA GLU A 23 -5.46 4.72 -0.34
C GLU A 23 -6.41 4.22 -1.44
N TRP A 24 -5.86 3.70 -2.53
CA TRP A 24 -6.64 3.11 -3.61
C TRP A 24 -7.48 1.91 -3.16
N LEU A 25 -6.95 1.03 -2.31
CA LEU A 25 -7.67 -0.13 -1.77
C LEU A 25 -8.82 0.30 -0.85
N VAL A 26 -8.58 1.28 0.02
CA VAL A 26 -9.60 1.84 0.91
C VAL A 26 -10.73 2.45 0.11
N ASP A 27 -10.43 3.28 -0.90
CA ASP A 27 -11.43 3.91 -1.76
C ASP A 27 -12.24 2.87 -2.53
N LYS A 28 -11.58 1.84 -3.06
CA LYS A 28 -12.25 0.72 -3.73
C LYS A 28 -13.18 -0.02 -2.78
N PHE A 29 -12.72 -0.36 -1.59
CA PHE A 29 -13.52 -1.08 -0.60
C PHE A 29 -14.71 -0.24 -0.11
N LYS A 30 -14.51 1.05 0.14
CA LYS A 30 -15.58 1.98 0.50
C LYS A 30 -16.63 2.09 -0.60
N SER A 31 -16.20 2.10 -1.87
CA SER A 31 -17.10 2.17 -3.02
C SER A 31 -17.89 0.87 -3.24
N THR A 32 -17.32 -0.30 -2.92
CA THR A 32 -17.96 -1.61 -3.17
C THR A 32 -18.76 -2.14 -1.98
N ALA A 33 -18.24 -1.99 -0.76
CA ALA A 33 -18.85 -2.51 0.47
C ALA A 33 -19.54 -1.41 1.31
N GLY A 34 -19.32 -0.13 1.02
CA GLY A 34 -19.89 0.99 1.79
C GLY A 34 -19.25 1.19 3.16
N ILE A 35 -18.19 0.45 3.49
CA ILE A 35 -17.53 0.46 4.80
C ILE A 35 -16.21 1.23 4.71
N ASP A 36 -15.99 2.12 5.67
CA ASP A 36 -14.78 2.92 5.77
C ASP A 36 -13.76 2.25 6.72
N LEU A 37 -12.74 1.61 6.15
CA LEU A 37 -11.70 0.89 6.90
C LEU A 37 -10.70 1.82 7.59
N THR A 38 -10.67 3.11 7.27
CA THR A 38 -9.70 4.07 7.85
C THR A 38 -9.81 4.20 9.37
N LYS A 39 -10.98 3.88 9.92
CA LYS A 39 -11.26 3.94 11.36
C LYS A 39 -10.75 2.72 12.12
N ASP A 40 -10.48 1.61 11.42
CA ASP A 40 -9.97 0.38 12.01
C ASP A 40 -8.46 0.28 11.80
N LYS A 41 -7.71 0.54 12.88
CA LYS A 41 -6.24 0.49 12.86
C LYS A 41 -5.71 -0.89 12.51
N MET A 42 -6.39 -1.97 12.91
CA MET A 42 -5.96 -3.33 12.65
C MET A 42 -6.21 -3.70 11.18
N ALA A 43 -7.35 -3.28 10.63
CA ALA A 43 -7.63 -3.43 9.20
C ALA A 43 -6.63 -2.63 8.34
N MET A 44 -6.32 -1.39 8.73
CA MET A 44 -5.35 -0.55 8.03
C MET A 44 -3.94 -1.14 8.03
N GLN A 45 -3.50 -1.73 9.15
CA GLN A 45 -2.21 -2.42 9.21
C GLN A 45 -2.17 -3.61 8.23
N ARG A 46 -3.23 -4.44 8.21
CA ARG A 46 -3.32 -5.58 7.28
C ARG A 46 -3.40 -5.14 5.82
N LEU A 47 -4.05 -4.02 5.52
CA LEU A 47 -4.05 -3.41 4.19
C LEU A 47 -2.64 -2.98 3.77
N ARG A 48 -1.87 -2.36 4.68
CA ARG A 48 -0.50 -1.92 4.40
C ARG A 48 0.42 -3.10 4.08
N GLU A 49 0.36 -4.17 4.89
CA GLU A 49 1.13 -5.40 4.65
C GLU A 49 0.76 -6.06 3.30
N ALA A 50 -0.54 -6.07 2.96
CA ALA A 50 -1.00 -6.59 1.68
C ALA A 50 -0.61 -5.71 0.49
N ALA A 51 -0.63 -4.38 0.67
CA ALA A 51 -0.21 -3.41 -0.34
C ALA A 51 1.28 -3.53 -0.65
N GLU A 52 2.12 -3.64 0.39
CA GLU A 52 3.56 -3.85 0.24
C GLU A 52 3.85 -5.15 -0.51
N LYS A 53 3.19 -6.25 -0.10
CA LYS A 53 3.35 -7.54 -0.78
C LYS A 53 2.91 -7.46 -2.25
N ALA A 54 1.77 -6.83 -2.52
CA ALA A 54 1.27 -6.62 -3.87
C ALA A 54 2.24 -5.78 -4.73
N LYS A 55 2.81 -4.71 -4.18
CA LYS A 55 3.82 -3.88 -4.85
C LYS A 55 5.04 -4.69 -5.26
N ILE A 56 5.56 -5.52 -4.36
CA ILE A 56 6.71 -6.40 -4.62
C ILE A 56 6.36 -7.42 -5.70
N GLU A 57 5.21 -8.08 -5.61
CA GLU A 57 4.77 -9.06 -6.61
C GLU A 57 4.63 -8.42 -8.00
N LEU A 58 4.06 -7.22 -8.08
CA LEU A 58 3.89 -6.45 -9.33
C LEU A 58 5.22 -5.99 -9.95
N SER A 59 6.31 -6.01 -9.20
CA SER A 59 7.65 -5.76 -9.77
C SER A 59 8.13 -6.90 -10.67
N SER A 60 7.46 -8.07 -10.60
CA SER A 60 7.77 -9.27 -11.38
C SER A 60 6.60 -9.78 -12.24
N SER A 61 5.37 -9.44 -11.84
CA SER A 61 4.13 -9.93 -12.44
C SER A 61 3.27 -8.76 -12.93
N GLN A 62 2.51 -8.95 -14.01
CA GLN A 62 1.62 -7.89 -14.53
C GLN A 62 0.35 -7.70 -13.70
N SER A 63 0.02 -8.66 -12.82
CA SER A 63 -1.14 -8.60 -11.93
C SER A 63 -0.88 -9.36 -10.64
N THR A 64 -1.61 -8.97 -9.59
CA THR A 64 -1.64 -9.64 -8.28
C THR A 64 -3.06 -9.64 -7.74
N SER A 65 -3.35 -10.53 -6.79
CA SER A 65 -4.64 -10.63 -6.11
C SER A 65 -4.45 -10.43 -4.61
N ILE A 66 -5.15 -9.46 -4.05
CA ILE A 66 -5.15 -9.19 -2.62
C ILE A 66 -6.34 -9.92 -1.99
N ASN A 67 -6.06 -10.87 -1.10
CA ASN A 67 -7.08 -11.62 -0.37
C ASN A 67 -6.93 -11.35 1.14
N LEU A 68 -7.90 -10.63 1.69
CA LEU A 68 -7.93 -10.24 3.10
C LEU A 68 -9.22 -10.77 3.76
N PRO A 69 -9.20 -12.04 4.21
CA PRO A 69 -10.36 -12.61 4.88
C PRO A 69 -10.60 -11.92 6.22
N TYR A 70 -11.88 -11.68 6.52
CA TYR A 70 -12.33 -11.06 7.76
C TYR A 70 -11.64 -9.70 8.02
N ILE A 71 -11.57 -8.84 7.01
CA ILE A 71 -10.95 -7.51 7.16
C ILE A 71 -11.83 -6.52 7.91
N THR A 72 -13.14 -6.75 7.91
CA THR A 72 -14.12 -6.02 8.72
C THR A 72 -14.98 -7.04 9.45
N VAL A 73 -15.39 -6.69 10.67
CA VAL A 73 -16.39 -7.42 11.46
C VAL A 73 -17.77 -6.87 11.17
#